data_AF-A0A1C5RBX9-F1
#
_entry.id   AF-A0A1C5RBX9-F1
#
_cell.length_a   1.000
_cell.length_b   1.000
_cell.length_c   1.000
_cell.angle_alpha   90.00
_cell.angle_beta   90.00
_cell.angle_gamma   90.00
#
_symmetry.space_group_name_H-M   'P 1'
#
loop_
_entity.id
_entity.type
_entity.pdbx_description
1 polymer ?
#
loop_
_entity_poly.entity_id
_entity_poly.type
_entity_poly.pdbx_seq_one_letter_code
_entity_poly.pdbx_strand_id
1 'polypeptide(L)'
;MELFNLNKKKADFIKIKVEKLVDWNEPNGDGCVVSDKITKEGFKVGYMYREKPEEGRPDSGWRFLAGNEDEEYMNDSNNHHIFAVNTICNYDKDIIPYIKAKIGSVYIRVDGNSFGIDDGSKPIFLDRQNR
;
A
#
# COMPACT_ATOMS: atom_id res chain seq x y z
N MET A 1 -31.97 2.91 25.74
CA MET A 1 -30.53 2.77 25.44
C MET A 1 -30.45 2.28 24.01
N GLU A 2 -30.02 3.16 23.10
CA GLU A 2 -30.00 2.90 21.66
C GLU A 2 -29.11 1.70 21.33
N LEU A 3 -29.64 0.78 20.54
CA LEU A 3 -28.86 -0.27 19.92
C LEU A 3 -27.90 0.38 18.93
N PHE A 4 -26.60 0.30 19.20
CA PHE A 4 -25.55 0.57 18.23
C PHE A 4 -25.63 -0.47 17.10
N ASN A 5 -26.45 -0.18 16.10
CA ASN A 5 -26.47 -0.92 14.85
C ASN A 5 -25.43 -0.30 13.91
N LEU A 6 -24.16 -0.67 14.09
CA LEU A 6 -23.08 -0.36 13.14
C LEU A 6 -22.63 -1.64 12.44
N ASN A 7 -23.56 -2.33 11.78
CA ASN A 7 -23.18 -3.10 10.60
C ASN A 7 -22.87 -2.10 9.46
N LYS A 8 -21.76 -1.34 9.61
CA LYS A 8 -21.12 -0.69 8.47
C LYS A 8 -20.65 -1.84 7.58
N LYS A 9 -21.42 -2.13 6.53
CA LYS A 9 -21.01 -3.06 5.47
C LYS A 9 -19.60 -2.64 5.04
N LYS A 10 -18.59 -3.47 5.29
CA LYS A 10 -17.21 -3.18 4.85
C LYS A 10 -17.27 -2.87 3.35
N ALA A 11 -16.69 -1.75 2.95
CA ALA A 11 -16.65 -1.38 1.54
C ALA A 11 -15.92 -2.49 0.76
N ASP A 12 -16.42 -2.83 -0.43
CA ASP A 12 -15.72 -3.74 -1.33
C ASP A 12 -14.45 -3.06 -1.87
N PHE A 13 -13.49 -3.86 -2.35
CA PHE A 13 -12.33 -3.33 -3.06
C PHE A 13 -12.76 -2.56 -4.31
N ILE A 14 -12.06 -1.47 -4.60
CA ILE A 14 -12.21 -0.71 -5.83
C ILE A 14 -11.85 -1.65 -6.99
N LYS A 15 -12.79 -1.82 -7.91
CA LYS A 15 -12.59 -2.69 -9.07
C LYS A 15 -11.69 -1.98 -10.07
N ILE A 16 -10.58 -2.62 -10.40
CA ILE A 16 -9.64 -2.17 -11.44
C ILE A 16 -9.41 -3.29 -12.46
N LYS A 17 -9.06 -2.93 -13.68
CA LYS A 17 -8.49 -3.87 -14.64
C LYS A 17 -7.03 -4.10 -14.25
N VAL A 18 -6.67 -5.32 -13.89
CA VAL A 18 -5.29 -5.68 -13.57
C VAL A 18 -4.56 -6.06 -14.84
N GLU A 19 -3.56 -5.27 -15.20
CA GLU A 19 -2.61 -5.57 -16.27
C GLU A 19 -1.29 -6.05 -15.69
N LYS A 20 -0.52 -6.81 -16.47
CA LYS A 20 0.83 -7.20 -16.08
C LYS A 20 1.78 -6.04 -16.36
N LEU A 21 2.01 -5.19 -15.36
CA LEU A 21 2.85 -4.00 -15.46
C LEU A 21 4.30 -4.28 -15.08
N VAL A 22 4.53 -5.28 -14.22
CA VAL A 22 5.86 -5.59 -13.68
C VAL A 22 6.10 -7.09 -13.61
N ASP A 23 7.35 -7.48 -13.80
CA ASP A 23 7.83 -8.85 -13.59
C ASP A 23 8.51 -8.96 -12.21
N TRP A 24 7.86 -9.69 -11.30
CA TRP A 24 8.48 -10.06 -10.03
C TRP A 24 9.35 -11.31 -10.24
N ASN A 25 10.67 -11.13 -10.14
CA ASN A 25 11.69 -12.15 -10.40
C ASN A 25 12.70 -12.25 -9.24
N GLU A 26 12.33 -11.75 -8.07
CA GLU A 26 13.14 -11.92 -6.87
C GLU A 26 12.92 -13.33 -6.28
N PRO A 27 13.89 -13.87 -5.51
CA PRO A 27 13.79 -15.24 -5.01
C PRO A 27 12.68 -15.46 -3.96
N ASN A 28 12.11 -14.38 -3.42
CA ASN A 28 10.96 -14.38 -2.52
C ASN A 28 9.64 -14.10 -3.28
N GLY A 29 8.49 -14.34 -2.65
CA GLY A 29 7.20 -14.12 -3.30
C GLY A 29 6.86 -12.65 -3.53
N ASP A 30 5.79 -12.41 -4.29
CA ASP A 30 5.36 -11.10 -4.76
C ASP A 30 4.24 -10.47 -3.92
N GLY A 31 3.86 -11.09 -2.80
CA GLY A 31 2.83 -10.58 -1.91
C GLY A 31 3.28 -9.36 -1.12
N CYS A 32 2.42 -8.37 -0.97
CA CYS A 32 2.68 -7.15 -0.20
C CYS A 32 1.47 -6.87 0.72
N VAL A 33 1.72 -6.22 1.86
CA VAL A 33 0.66 -5.74 2.75
C VAL A 33 0.22 -4.36 2.28
N VAL A 34 -1.09 -4.14 2.25
CA VAL A 34 -1.68 -2.93 1.69
C VAL A 34 -2.84 -2.48 2.56
N SER A 35 -2.87 -1.18 2.85
CA SER A 35 -3.95 -0.52 3.56
C SER A 35 -5.22 -0.39 2.72
N ASP A 36 -6.37 -0.58 3.36
CA ASP A 36 -7.69 -0.33 2.79
C ASP A 36 -7.89 1.12 2.34
N LYS A 37 -7.13 2.07 2.87
CA LYS A 37 -7.15 3.45 2.37
C LYS A 37 -6.81 3.51 0.88
N ILE A 38 -5.92 2.64 0.42
CA ILE A 38 -5.58 2.53 -1.01
C ILE A 38 -6.66 1.74 -1.74
N THR A 39 -6.97 0.54 -1.28
CA THR A 39 -7.77 -0.42 -2.08
C THR A 39 -9.28 -0.26 -1.96
N LYS A 40 -9.79 0.45 -0.95
CA LYS A 40 -11.22 0.71 -0.73
C LYS A 40 -11.55 2.20 -0.76
N GLU A 41 -10.72 3.05 -0.16
CA GLU A 41 -11.00 4.49 -0.08
C GLU A 41 -10.45 5.30 -1.26
N GLY A 42 -9.51 4.74 -2.04
CA GLY A 42 -9.02 5.32 -3.29
C GLY A 42 -7.92 6.36 -3.11
N PHE A 43 -7.21 6.33 -1.99
CA PHE A 43 -5.94 7.06 -1.86
C PHE A 43 -4.86 6.42 -2.73
N LYS A 44 -3.91 7.22 -3.18
CA LYS A 44 -2.64 6.70 -3.72
C LYS A 44 -1.74 6.21 -2.60
N VAL A 45 -0.69 5.47 -2.94
CA VAL A 45 0.38 5.14 -2.00
C VAL A 45 1.07 6.45 -1.61
N GLY A 46 1.03 6.81 -0.34
CA GLY A 46 1.73 7.98 0.20
C GLY A 46 2.96 7.60 1.02
N TYR A 47 2.98 6.39 1.58
CA TYR A 47 4.12 5.85 2.33
C TYR A 47 4.34 4.38 1.97
N MET A 48 5.59 4.02 1.71
CA MET A 48 5.96 2.65 1.41
C MET A 48 7.29 2.29 2.03
N TYR A 49 7.38 1.07 2.54
CA TYR A 49 8.62 0.56 3.11
C TYR A 49 8.77 -0.93 2.82
N ARG A 50 10.03 -1.37 2.81
CA ARG A 50 10.39 -2.75 2.51
C ARG A 50 11.07 -3.40 3.69
N GLU A 51 10.41 -4.37 4.31
CA GLU A 51 10.95 -5.18 5.39
C GLU A 51 11.66 -6.42 4.85
N LYS A 52 12.31 -7.16 5.77
CA LYS A 52 12.79 -8.51 5.45
C LYS A 52 11.55 -9.40 5.18
N PRO A 53 11.49 -10.08 4.02
CA PRO A 53 10.43 -11.05 3.75
C PRO A 53 10.27 -12.11 4.84
N GLU A 54 9.03 -12.47 5.15
CA GLU A 54 8.74 -13.62 6.01
C GLU A 54 9.10 -14.94 5.30
N GLU A 55 9.98 -15.73 5.91
CA GLU A 55 10.42 -17.02 5.38
C GLU A 55 9.25 -18.01 5.26
N GLY A 56 9.20 -18.77 4.16
CA GLY A 56 8.13 -19.74 3.90
C GLY A 56 6.79 -19.12 3.46
N ARG A 57 6.71 -17.79 3.32
CA ARG A 57 5.56 -17.10 2.75
C ARG A 57 5.91 -16.43 1.42
N PRO A 58 4.93 -16.18 0.54
CA PRO A 58 5.15 -15.42 -0.67
C PRO A 58 5.23 -13.90 -0.37
N ASP A 59 6.05 -13.50 0.61
CA ASP A 59 6.19 -12.09 1.03
C ASP A 59 7.29 -11.40 0.22
N SER A 60 6.96 -10.27 -0.39
CA SER A 60 7.90 -9.39 -1.11
C SER A 60 8.74 -8.54 -0.16
N GLY A 61 8.28 -8.40 1.09
CA GLY A 61 8.74 -7.43 2.08
C GLY A 61 8.04 -6.07 1.96
N TRP A 62 7.30 -5.79 0.88
CA TRP A 62 6.66 -4.49 0.69
C TRP A 62 5.42 -4.31 1.57
N ARG A 63 5.29 -3.08 2.07
CA ARG A 63 4.14 -2.55 2.79
C ARG A 63 3.77 -1.22 2.14
N PHE A 64 2.52 -1.06 1.75
CA PHE A 64 2.00 0.13 1.05
C PHE A 64 0.85 0.76 1.84
N LEU A 65 1.03 2.02 2.24
CA LEU A 65 0.09 2.80 3.03
C LEU A 65 -0.25 4.12 2.32
N ALA A 66 -1.40 4.72 2.65
CA ALA A 66 -1.76 6.04 2.15
C ALA A 66 -0.98 7.16 2.88
N GLY A 67 -0.49 6.91 4.09
CA GLY A 67 0.28 7.86 4.90
C GLY A 67 -0.58 8.71 5.85
N ASN A 68 -1.88 8.43 5.93
CA ASN A 68 -2.83 9.08 6.84
C ASN A 68 -3.59 8.06 7.69
N GLU A 69 -3.05 6.85 7.85
CA GLU A 69 -3.44 5.87 8.85
C GLU A 69 -3.01 6.35 10.25
N ASP A 70 -3.93 6.34 11.22
CA ASP A 70 -3.62 6.58 12.62
C ASP A 70 -3.31 5.26 13.34
N GLU A 71 -2.91 5.34 14.61
CA GLU A 71 -2.54 4.18 15.42
C GLU A 71 -3.69 3.19 15.59
N GLU A 72 -4.93 3.68 15.81
CA GLU A 72 -6.12 2.83 15.93
C GLU A 72 -6.36 2.04 14.63
N TYR A 73 -6.25 2.70 13.48
CA TYR A 73 -6.36 2.09 12.17
C TYR A 73 -5.27 1.04 11.92
N MET A 74 -4.02 1.37 12.26
CA MET A 74 -2.87 0.47 12.08
C MET A 74 -2.97 -0.78 12.96
N ASN A 75 -3.55 -0.66 14.16
CA ASN A 75 -3.71 -1.76 15.11
C ASN A 75 -4.84 -2.74 14.74
N ASP A 76 -5.75 -2.38 13.84
CA ASP A 76 -6.77 -3.31 13.35
C ASP A 76 -6.31 -4.02 12.07
N SER A 77 -5.93 -5.29 12.22
CA SER A 77 -5.56 -6.20 11.12
C SER A 77 -6.61 -6.29 9.99
N ASN A 78 -7.88 -5.96 10.27
CA ASN A 78 -8.95 -5.96 9.26
C ASN A 78 -8.82 -4.86 8.21
N ASN A 79 -7.98 -3.86 8.44
CA ASN A 79 -7.73 -2.74 7.54
C ASN A 79 -6.58 -3.01 6.57
N HIS A 80 -5.93 -4.16 6.67
CA HIS A 80 -4.75 -4.51 5.89
C HIS A 80 -4.97 -5.83 5.18
N HIS A 81 -4.55 -5.89 3.92
CA HIS A 81 -4.73 -7.09 3.10
C HIS A 81 -3.48 -7.39 2.26
N ILE A 82 -3.38 -8.64 1.83
CA ILE A 82 -2.28 -9.11 0.99
C ILE A 82 -2.68 -9.04 -0.48
N PHE A 83 -1.86 -8.39 -1.29
CA PHE A 83 -1.98 -8.33 -2.75
C PHE A 83 -0.65 -8.67 -3.42
N ALA A 84 -0.68 -9.12 -4.67
CA ALA A 84 0.52 -9.13 -5.48
C ALA A 84 1.02 -7.69 -5.72
N VAL A 85 2.32 -7.46 -5.70
CA VAL A 85 2.95 -6.15 -5.99
C VAL A 85 2.45 -5.59 -7.33
N ASN A 86 2.30 -6.46 -8.35
CA ASN A 86 1.77 -6.06 -9.66
C ASN A 86 0.36 -5.46 -9.55
N THR A 87 -0.50 -5.99 -8.67
CA THR A 87 -1.84 -5.46 -8.46
C THR A 87 -1.78 -4.03 -7.92
N ILE A 88 -0.89 -3.74 -6.98
CA ILE A 88 -0.77 -2.39 -6.41
C ILE A 88 -0.14 -1.40 -7.39
N CYS A 89 0.75 -1.87 -8.27
CA CYS A 89 1.20 -1.06 -9.41
C CYS A 89 0.06 -0.64 -10.35
N ASN A 90 -1.08 -1.35 -10.37
CA ASN A 90 -2.26 -0.95 -11.13
C ASN A 90 -3.15 0.05 -10.38
N TYR A 91 -3.16 0.01 -9.04
CA TYR A 91 -3.79 1.05 -8.21
C TYR A 91 -3.01 2.37 -8.29
N ASP A 92 -1.69 2.27 -8.34
CA ASP A 92 -0.78 3.40 -8.33
C ASP A 92 0.45 3.09 -9.18
N LYS A 93 0.52 3.65 -10.39
CA LYS A 93 1.64 3.38 -11.31
C LYS A 93 2.93 4.08 -10.88
N ASP A 94 2.84 5.08 -10.02
CA ASP A 94 4.00 5.88 -9.62
C ASP A 94 4.97 5.09 -8.74
N ILE A 95 4.54 3.96 -8.15
CA ILE A 95 5.44 3.11 -7.33
C ILE A 95 6.35 2.19 -8.16
N ILE A 96 6.05 1.98 -9.46
CA ILE A 96 6.77 1.03 -10.32
C ILE A 96 8.29 1.22 -10.32
N PRO A 97 8.85 2.46 -10.37
CA PRO A 97 10.30 2.66 -10.33
C PRO A 97 10.97 2.20 -9.02
N TYR A 98 10.20 2.00 -7.95
CA TYR A 98 10.72 1.80 -6.60
C TYR A 98 10.60 0.35 -6.11
N ILE A 99 9.80 -0.51 -6.76
CA ILE A 99 9.50 -1.86 -6.25
C ILE A 99 10.71 -2.80 -6.15
N LYS A 100 11.83 -2.47 -6.81
CA LYS A 100 13.11 -3.21 -6.72
C LYS A 100 14.08 -2.60 -5.71
N ALA A 101 13.67 -1.60 -4.94
CA ALA A 101 14.50 -1.01 -3.90
C ALA A 101 14.87 -2.06 -2.84
N LYS A 102 16.02 -1.87 -2.20
CA LYS A 102 16.58 -2.80 -1.22
C LYS A 102 15.66 -3.01 -0.01
N ILE A 103 15.80 -4.15 0.65
CA ILE A 103 15.25 -4.35 2.00
C ILE A 103 15.79 -3.24 2.92
N GLY A 104 14.92 -2.68 3.76
CA GLY A 104 15.17 -1.52 4.63
C GLY A 104 14.91 -0.17 3.97
N SER A 105 14.42 -0.14 2.71
CA SER A 105 14.05 1.14 2.07
C SER A 105 12.74 1.68 2.61
N VAL A 106 12.66 3.01 2.75
CA VAL A 106 11.48 3.75 3.21
C VAL A 106 11.33 4.98 2.33
N TYR A 107 10.12 5.20 1.80
CA TYR A 107 9.82 6.29 0.90
C TYR A 107 8.49 6.96 1.25
N ILE A 108 8.45 8.29 1.09
CA ILE A 108 7.24 9.11 1.15
C ILE A 108 6.95 9.70 -0.23
N ARG A 109 5.67 9.81 -0.59
CA ARG A 109 5.25 10.58 -1.76
C ARG A 109 5.51 12.06 -1.49
N VAL A 110 6.17 12.75 -2.41
CA VAL A 110 6.55 14.17 -2.24
C VAL A 110 5.81 15.11 -3.18
N ASP A 111 5.20 14.56 -4.24
CA ASP A 111 4.32 15.27 -5.18
C ASP A 111 3.34 14.30 -5.85
N GLY A 112 2.61 14.76 -6.87
CA GLY A 112 1.58 13.96 -7.56
C GLY A 112 2.08 12.66 -8.21
N ASN A 113 3.39 12.50 -8.43
CA ASN A 113 3.96 11.41 -9.22
C ASN A 113 5.30 10.85 -8.71
N SER A 114 5.91 11.42 -7.68
CA SER A 114 7.25 11.04 -7.24
C SER A 114 7.38 10.77 -5.74
N PHE A 115 8.37 9.96 -5.39
CA PHE A 115 8.71 9.60 -4.02
C PHE A 115 10.15 10.01 -3.67
N GLY A 116 10.33 10.46 -2.43
CA GLY A 116 11.62 10.72 -1.80
C GLY A 116 11.89 9.76 -0.65
N ILE A 117 13.15 9.62 -0.25
CA ILE A 117 13.51 8.87 0.97
C ILE A 117 12.89 9.58 2.17
N ASP A 118 12.32 8.81 3.09
CA ASP A 118 11.87 9.35 4.36
C ASP A 118 13.07 9.61 5.29
N ASP A 119 13.37 10.89 5.50
CA ASP A 119 14.36 11.39 6.46
C ASP A 119 13.71 12.19 7.60
N GLY A 120 12.37 12.17 7.70
CA GLY A 120 11.60 12.94 8.67
C GLY A 120 11.52 14.45 8.40
N SER A 121 12.08 14.95 7.29
CA SER A 121 12.10 16.40 6.99
C SER A 121 10.86 16.92 6.29
N LYS A 122 10.08 16.04 5.64
CA LYS A 122 8.94 16.41 4.79
C LYS A 122 7.68 15.64 5.18
N PRO A 123 6.50 16.27 5.08
CA PRO A 123 5.25 15.57 5.22
C PRO A 123 4.99 14.69 3.99
N ILE A 124 4.16 13.66 4.17
CA ILE A 124 3.64 12.85 3.07
C ILE A 124 2.67 13.69 2.24
N PHE A 125 2.88 13.72 0.92
CA PHE A 125 1.92 14.28 -0.02
C PHE A 125 0.76 13.29 -0.23
N LEU A 126 -0.41 13.62 0.31
CA LEU A 126 -1.62 12.81 0.15
C LEU A 126 -2.29 13.11 -1.20
N ASP A 127 -2.57 12.06 -1.96
CA ASP A 127 -3.23 12.15 -3.25
C ASP A 127 -4.27 11.03 -3.43
N ARG A 128 -5.16 11.19 -4.40
CA ARG A 128 -6.21 10.21 -4.73
C ARG A 128 -6.03 9.66 -6.14
N GLN A 129 -6.49 8.43 -6.32
CA GLN A 129 -6.50 7.78 -7.63
C GLN A 129 -7.42 8.57 -8.56
N ASN A 130 -6.91 8.97 -9.73
CA ASN A 130 -7.74 9.56 -10.78
C ASN A 130 -8.68 8.48 -11.32
N ARG A 131 -9.99 8.71 -11.22
CA ARG A 131 -11.04 7.80 -11.70
C ARG A 131 -11.73 8.39 -12.92
#